data_AF-A0A645CZ55-F1
#
_entry.id   AF-A0A645CZ55-F1
#
_cell.length_a   1.000
_cell.length_b   1.000
_cell.length_c   1.000
_cell.angle_alpha   90.00
_cell.angle_beta   90.00
_cell.angle_gamma   90.00
#
_symmetry.space_group_name_H-M   'P 1'
#
loop_
_entity.id
_entity.type
_entity.pdbx_description
1 polymer ?
#
loop_
_entity_poly.entity_id
_entity_poly.type
_entity_poly.pdbx_seq_one_letter_code
_entity_poly.pdbx_strand_id
1 'polypeptide(L)'
;MKKRLLLILVLVLITALASGCSKIIESTSLIKGQEKLESHKYDEALTLLAQVLNEDSENESARAMYMQARKMQSAQNYEKKHDYKKAIEELNHIVNINEGSKQIKRESINKKAELEKLQETTEKEALERKSNAKKASKKDINKLESEIIYNNKKKEEEKEKETEENNKEKSTKEPIQEETEDKEINTQTSTDVQLEDNNINE
;
A
#
# COMPACT_ATOMS: atom_id res chain seq x y z
N MET A 1 57.46 22.04 61.12
CA MET A 1 57.31 22.65 59.76
C MET A 1 56.93 21.63 58.66
N LYS A 2 57.49 20.40 58.66
CA LYS A 2 57.22 19.37 57.62
C LYS A 2 55.74 18.96 57.47
N LYS A 3 54.97 18.86 58.57
CA LYS A 3 53.54 18.48 58.53
C LYS A 3 52.61 19.57 57.94
N ARG A 4 52.97 20.86 58.06
CA ARG A 4 52.20 21.98 57.48
C ARG A 4 52.46 22.11 55.97
N LEU A 5 53.69 21.85 55.52
CA LEU A 5 54.05 21.77 54.09
C LEU A 5 53.35 20.60 53.38
N LEU A 6 53.27 19.44 54.02
CA LEU A 6 52.57 18.27 53.47
C LEU A 6 51.06 18.52 53.32
N LEU A 7 50.43 19.20 54.28
CA LEU A 7 49.01 19.59 54.20
C LEU A 7 48.74 20.58 53.06
N ILE A 8 49.62 21.58 52.86
CA ILE A 8 49.48 22.56 51.76
C ILE A 8 49.66 21.87 50.40
N LEU A 9 50.60 20.94 50.29
CA LEU A 9 50.88 20.22 49.04
C LEU A 9 49.72 19.28 48.66
N VAL A 10 49.10 18.60 49.65
CA VAL A 10 47.89 17.79 49.43
C VAL A 10 46.70 18.66 49.05
N LEU A 11 46.54 19.85 49.65
CA LEU A 11 45.42 20.74 49.35
C LEU A 11 45.50 21.31 47.93
N VAL A 12 46.70 21.66 47.45
CA VAL A 12 46.94 22.17 46.09
C VAL A 12 46.71 21.09 45.01
N LEU A 13 47.00 19.82 45.32
CA LEU A 13 46.72 18.69 44.42
C LEU A 13 45.23 18.40 44.26
N ILE A 14 44.42 18.60 45.30
CA ILE A 14 42.96 18.39 45.25
C ILE A 14 42.28 19.48 44.40
N THR A 15 42.76 20.73 44.46
CA THR A 15 42.22 21.84 43.64
C THR A 15 42.58 21.75 42.16
N ALA A 16 43.63 21.01 41.79
CA ALA A 16 44.01 20.81 40.39
C ALA A 16 43.15 19.76 39.65
N LEU A 17 42.43 18.90 40.40
CA LEU A 17 41.56 17.86 39.84
C LEU A 17 40.13 18.35 39.54
N ALA A 18 39.76 19.54 40.04
CA ALA A 18 38.40 20.08 39.88
C ALA A 18 38.16 20.79 38.53
N SER A 19 39.22 21.15 37.79
CA SER A 19 39.11 21.86 36.51
C SER A 19 39.08 20.94 35.28
N GLY A 20 38.92 19.61 35.47
CA GLY A 20 38.98 18.61 34.40
C GLY A 20 37.71 17.78 34.17
N CYS A 21 36.57 18.13 34.77
CA CYS A 21 35.36 17.30 34.75
C CYS A 21 34.45 17.43 33.51
N SER A 22 34.67 18.38 32.61
CA SER A 22 33.77 18.60 31.47
C SER A 22 33.85 17.51 30.39
N LYS A 23 35.03 16.91 30.13
CA LYS A 23 35.19 15.89 29.08
C LYS A 23 34.74 14.47 29.48
N ILE A 24 34.64 14.18 30.77
CA ILE A 24 34.28 12.84 31.28
C ILE A 24 32.76 12.61 31.18
N ILE A 25 31.97 13.68 31.33
CA ILE A 25 30.51 13.63 31.26
C ILE A 25 30.03 13.44 29.81
N GLU A 26 30.63 14.17 28.87
CA GLU A 26 30.32 14.10 27.43
C GLU A 26 30.48 12.68 26.86
N SER A 27 31.61 12.02 27.17
CA SER A 27 31.84 10.63 26.77
C SER A 27 30.84 9.65 27.42
N THR A 28 30.35 9.95 28.62
CA THR A 28 29.39 9.09 29.33
C THR A 28 28.00 9.15 28.69
N SER A 29 27.51 10.34 28.34
CA SER A 29 26.19 10.51 27.72
C SER A 29 26.15 9.94 26.30
N LEU A 30 27.23 10.11 25.52
CA LEU A 30 27.35 9.53 24.18
C LEU A 30 27.30 8.00 24.22
N ILE A 31 28.09 7.36 25.09
CA ILE A 31 28.11 5.91 25.24
C ILE A 31 26.74 5.39 25.68
N LYS A 32 26.12 5.99 26.69
CA LYS A 32 24.77 5.59 27.13
C LYS A 32 23.73 5.79 26.04
N GLY A 33 23.83 6.86 25.27
CA GLY A 33 22.97 7.12 24.11
C GLY A 33 23.08 6.00 23.06
N GLN A 34 24.31 5.58 22.75
CA GLN A 34 24.56 4.44 21.86
C GLN A 34 23.99 3.14 22.42
N GLU A 35 24.21 2.82 23.70
CA GLU A 35 23.69 1.61 24.34
C GLU A 35 22.16 1.53 24.27
N LYS A 36 21.47 2.66 24.52
CA LYS A 36 20.01 2.74 24.43
C LYS A 36 19.53 2.58 22.99
N LEU A 37 20.24 3.19 22.04
CA LEU A 37 19.95 3.06 20.62
C LEU A 37 20.05 1.58 20.19
N GLU A 38 21.15 0.92 20.50
CA GLU A 38 21.42 -0.49 20.17
C GLU A 38 20.50 -1.47 20.91
N SER A 39 19.93 -1.05 22.04
CA SER A 39 18.90 -1.79 22.78
C SER A 39 17.47 -1.45 22.36
N HIS A 40 17.29 -0.75 21.23
CA HIS A 40 16.00 -0.32 20.66
C HIS A 40 15.15 0.57 21.59
N LYS A 41 15.77 1.22 22.57
CA LYS A 41 15.15 2.20 23.48
C LYS A 41 15.29 3.61 22.90
N TYR A 42 14.66 3.83 21.76
CA TYR A 42 14.92 5.02 20.93
C TYR A 42 14.60 6.35 21.63
N ASP A 43 13.52 6.44 22.41
CA ASP A 43 13.18 7.69 23.12
C ASP A 43 14.25 8.07 24.18
N GLU A 44 14.76 7.07 24.91
CA GLU A 44 15.86 7.26 25.85
C GLU A 44 17.15 7.63 25.12
N ALA A 45 17.43 6.98 23.99
CA ALA A 45 18.60 7.27 23.15
C ALA A 45 18.56 8.71 22.63
N LEU A 46 17.42 9.16 22.08
CA LEU A 46 17.24 10.52 21.59
C LEU A 46 17.48 11.56 22.68
N THR A 47 16.98 11.31 23.88
CA THR A 47 17.17 12.22 25.02
C THR A 47 18.65 12.37 25.37
N LEU A 48 19.37 11.25 25.51
CA LEU A 48 20.80 11.25 25.85
C LEU A 48 21.67 11.85 24.74
N LEU A 49 21.39 11.52 23.48
CA LEU A 49 22.14 12.04 22.34
C LEU A 49 21.85 13.54 22.12
N ALA A 50 20.65 14.01 22.41
CA ALA A 50 20.34 15.44 22.40
C ALA A 50 21.11 16.21 23.49
N GLN A 51 21.34 15.61 24.66
CA GLN A 51 22.19 16.22 25.69
C GLN A 51 23.62 16.42 25.18
N VAL A 52 24.20 15.41 24.51
CA VAL A 52 25.52 15.53 23.88
C VAL A 52 25.53 16.66 22.85
N LEU A 53 24.50 16.74 21.99
CA LEU A 53 24.40 17.78 20.97
C LEU A 53 24.15 19.20 21.52
N ASN A 54 23.58 19.32 22.72
CA ASN A 54 23.44 20.60 23.40
C ASN A 54 24.77 21.09 23.99
N GLU A 55 25.66 20.16 24.39
CA GLU A 55 26.99 20.45 24.91
C GLU A 55 28.00 20.68 23.78
N ASP A 56 27.95 19.85 22.74
CA ASP A 56 28.74 19.95 21.51
C ASP A 56 27.84 19.73 20.28
N SER A 57 27.42 20.83 19.66
CA SER A 57 26.57 20.79 18.46
C SER A 57 27.26 20.16 17.26
N GLU A 58 28.59 20.17 17.20
CA GLU A 58 29.36 19.67 16.07
C GLU A 58 29.72 18.19 16.22
N ASN A 59 29.23 17.52 17.28
CA ASN A 59 29.47 16.10 17.50
C ASN A 59 28.77 15.24 16.42
N GLU A 60 29.53 14.89 15.38
CA GLU A 60 29.04 14.14 14.22
C GLU A 60 28.48 12.76 14.61
N SER A 61 29.10 12.09 15.59
CA SER A 61 28.68 10.77 16.02
C SER A 61 27.35 10.81 16.76
N ALA A 62 27.18 11.76 17.69
CA ALA A 62 25.91 11.97 18.38
C ALA A 62 24.79 12.33 17.39
N ARG A 63 25.08 13.21 16.42
CA ARG A 63 24.14 13.60 15.36
C ARG A 63 23.72 12.43 14.50
N ALA A 64 24.69 11.61 14.07
CA ALA A 64 24.46 10.41 13.29
C ALA A 64 23.58 9.40 14.04
N MET A 65 23.92 9.09 15.30
CA MET A 65 23.14 8.18 16.14
C MET A 65 21.74 8.70 16.44
N TYR A 66 21.59 10.01 16.65
CA TYR A 66 20.28 10.64 16.85
C TYR A 66 19.40 10.46 15.62
N MET A 67 19.96 10.69 14.43
CA MET A 67 19.27 10.45 13.16
C MET A 67 18.91 8.97 12.99
N GLN A 68 19.83 8.05 13.32
CA GLN A 68 19.54 6.61 13.28
C GLN A 68 18.35 6.25 14.18
N ALA A 69 18.29 6.76 15.41
CA ALA A 69 17.17 6.51 16.33
C ALA A 69 15.83 7.01 15.75
N ARG A 70 15.79 8.24 15.23
CA ARG A 70 14.57 8.80 14.58
C ARG A 70 14.12 7.95 13.41
N LYS A 71 15.06 7.56 12.54
CA LYS A 71 14.77 6.78 11.34
C LYS A 71 14.30 5.36 11.66
N MET A 72 14.86 4.73 12.69
CA MET A 72 14.37 3.44 13.20
C MET A 72 12.93 3.54 13.71
N GLN A 73 12.59 4.58 14.49
CA GLN A 73 11.21 4.79 14.94
C GLN A 73 10.24 4.98 13.77
N SER A 74 10.62 5.79 12.78
CA SER A 74 9.82 5.98 11.57
C SER A 74 9.63 4.67 10.81
N ALA A 75 10.70 3.91 10.59
CA ALA A 75 10.65 2.63 9.90
C ALA A 75 9.70 1.65 10.60
N GLN A 76 9.80 1.52 11.94
CA GLN A 76 8.90 0.67 12.72
C GLN A 76 7.43 1.12 12.64
N ASN A 77 7.17 2.42 12.63
CA ASN A 77 5.82 2.96 12.49
C ASN A 77 5.22 2.69 11.10
N TYR A 78 6.02 2.83 10.04
CA TYR A 78 5.59 2.51 8.67
C TYR A 78 5.38 1.02 8.47
N GLU A 79 6.27 0.18 9.02
CA GLU A 79 6.12 -1.28 9.01
C GLU A 79 4.80 -1.70 9.68
N LYS A 80 4.48 -1.16 10.87
CA LYS A 80 3.20 -1.41 11.56
C LYS A 80 1.97 -1.01 10.74
N LYS A 81 2.12 -0.04 9.84
CA LYS A 81 1.07 0.42 8.93
C LYS A 81 1.08 -0.31 7.58
N HIS A 82 1.94 -1.31 7.42
CA HIS A 82 2.20 -2.02 6.17
C HIS A 82 2.64 -1.10 5.00
N ASP A 83 3.17 0.08 5.31
CA ASP A 83 3.78 1.00 4.32
C ASP A 83 5.26 0.64 4.15
N TYR A 84 5.52 -0.54 3.58
CA TYR A 84 6.89 -1.08 3.45
C TYR A 84 7.79 -0.19 2.62
N LYS A 85 7.25 0.50 1.60
CA LYS A 85 8.01 1.44 0.78
C LYS A 85 8.64 2.54 1.63
N LYS A 86 7.87 3.20 2.50
CA LYS A 86 8.42 4.24 3.39
C LYS A 86 9.32 3.65 4.46
N ALA A 87 8.99 2.47 5.00
CA ALA A 87 9.86 1.82 5.97
C ALA A 87 11.25 1.52 5.38
N ILE A 88 11.31 1.00 4.14
CA ILE A 88 12.55 0.74 3.39
C ILE A 88 13.33 2.03 3.14
N GLU A 89 12.65 3.13 2.79
CA GLU A 89 13.28 4.43 2.59
C GLU A 89 13.97 4.94 3.87
N GLU A 90 13.29 4.84 5.02
CA GLU A 90 13.86 5.23 6.31
C GLU A 90 15.07 4.38 6.70
N LEU A 91 15.01 3.06 6.46
CA LEU A 91 16.15 2.16 6.68
C LEU A 91 17.30 2.46 5.72
N ASN A 92 17.02 2.81 4.46
CA ASN A 92 18.03 3.18 3.49
C ASN A 92 18.78 4.46 3.88
N HIS A 93 18.10 5.44 4.49
CA HIS A 93 18.77 6.59 5.07
C HIS A 93 19.79 6.18 6.14
N ILE A 94 19.46 5.20 7.00
CA ILE A 94 20.38 4.70 8.03
C ILE A 94 21.62 4.03 7.41
N VAL A 95 21.44 3.23 6.35
CA VAL A 95 22.55 2.56 5.66
C VAL A 95 23.58 3.56 5.12
N ASN A 96 23.14 4.76 4.77
CA ASN A 96 24.00 5.82 4.23
C ASN A 96 24.64 6.71 5.30
N ILE A 97 24.39 6.46 6.59
CA ILE A 97 25.07 7.15 7.70
C ILE A 97 26.42 6.49 7.97
N ASN A 98 27.48 7.29 8.14
CA ASN A 98 28.85 6.81 8.35
C ASN A 98 29.29 6.83 9.83
N GLU A 99 29.05 7.93 10.54
CA GLU A 99 29.59 8.18 11.91
C GLU A 99 28.71 7.66 13.07
N GLY A 100 27.68 6.86 12.77
CA GLY A 100 26.72 6.35 13.76
C GLY A 100 27.06 4.98 14.34
N SER A 101 26.09 4.35 15.02
CA SER A 101 26.20 2.95 15.46
C SER A 101 26.29 2.02 14.26
N LYS A 102 27.39 1.26 14.20
CA LYS A 102 27.61 0.21 13.19
C LYS A 102 26.64 -0.96 13.36
N GLN A 103 26.23 -1.23 14.60
CA GLN A 103 25.24 -2.28 14.87
C GLN A 103 23.89 -1.91 14.25
N ILE A 104 23.39 -0.70 14.52
CA ILE A 104 22.13 -0.22 13.93
C ILE A 104 22.20 -0.18 12.41
N LYS A 105 23.34 0.19 11.83
CA LYS A 105 23.56 0.13 10.38
C LYS A 105 23.37 -1.30 9.84
N ARG A 106 23.97 -2.30 10.47
CA ARG A 106 23.81 -3.72 10.07
C ARG A 106 22.38 -4.21 10.25
N GLU A 107 21.75 -3.89 11.38
CA GLU A 107 20.35 -4.23 11.62
C GLU A 107 19.44 -3.62 10.55
N SER A 108 19.70 -2.37 10.15
CA SER A 108 18.93 -1.69 9.11
C SER A 108 19.10 -2.34 7.73
N ILE A 109 20.31 -2.80 7.39
CA ILE A 109 20.54 -3.55 6.14
C ILE A 109 19.71 -4.85 6.14
N ASN A 110 19.77 -5.61 7.22
CA ASN A 110 19.04 -6.87 7.33
C ASN A 110 17.53 -6.67 7.28
N LYS A 111 17.02 -5.70 8.05
CA LYS A 111 15.60 -5.38 8.08
C LYS A 111 15.10 -4.84 6.75
N LYS A 112 15.90 -4.02 6.06
CA LYS A 112 15.57 -3.53 4.71
C LYS A 112 15.35 -4.69 3.75
N ALA A 113 16.26 -5.67 3.73
CA ALA A 113 16.14 -6.84 2.86
C ALA A 113 14.92 -7.73 3.21
N GLU A 114 14.55 -7.81 4.49
CA GLU A 114 13.32 -8.48 4.93
C GLU A 114 12.07 -7.77 4.38
N LEU A 115 12.01 -6.44 4.51
CA LEU A 115 10.88 -5.65 4.05
C LEU A 115 10.76 -5.61 2.53
N GLU A 116 11.87 -5.61 1.79
CA GLU A 116 11.86 -5.70 0.32
C GLU A 116 11.19 -7.00 -0.16
N LYS A 117 11.50 -8.14 0.47
CA LYS A 117 10.85 -9.43 0.16
C LYS A 117 9.36 -9.43 0.49
N LEU A 118 8.99 -8.81 1.62
CA LEU A 118 7.60 -8.72 2.04
C LEU A 118 6.81 -7.84 1.09
N GLN A 119 7.37 -6.71 0.66
CA GLN A 119 6.78 -5.84 -0.35
C GLN A 119 6.54 -6.60 -1.66
N GLU A 120 7.56 -7.27 -2.19
CA GLU A 120 7.44 -8.05 -3.43
C GLU A 120 6.31 -9.10 -3.34
N THR A 121 6.24 -9.82 -2.22
CA THR A 121 5.20 -10.83 -1.98
C THR A 121 3.81 -10.19 -1.98
N THR A 122 3.62 -9.08 -1.26
CA THR A 122 2.32 -8.39 -1.22
C THR A 122 1.89 -7.83 -2.56
N GLU A 123 2.83 -7.35 -3.37
CA GLU A 123 2.56 -6.84 -4.72
C GLU A 123 2.16 -7.98 -5.67
N LYS A 124 2.84 -9.12 -5.59
CA LYS A 124 2.50 -10.31 -6.37
C LYS A 124 1.10 -10.84 -6.03
N GLU A 125 0.78 -10.96 -4.75
CA GLU A 125 -0.56 -11.39 -4.31
C GLU A 125 -1.65 -10.42 -4.75
N ALA A 126 -1.39 -9.11 -4.72
CA ALA A 126 -2.32 -8.10 -5.20
C ALA A 126 -2.55 -8.24 -6.72
N LEU A 127 -1.50 -8.51 -7.48
CA LEU A 127 -1.60 -8.74 -8.92
C LEU A 127 -2.38 -10.01 -9.24
N GLU A 128 -2.16 -11.10 -8.50
CA GLU A 128 -2.90 -12.35 -8.64
C GLU A 128 -4.39 -12.16 -8.31
N ARG A 129 -4.72 -11.48 -7.22
CA ARG A 129 -6.11 -11.12 -6.89
C ARG A 129 -6.78 -10.31 -8.00
N LYS A 130 -6.08 -9.32 -8.55
CA LYS A 130 -6.57 -8.51 -9.69
C LYS A 130 -6.77 -9.36 -10.95
N SER A 131 -5.87 -10.29 -11.23
CA SER A 131 -5.97 -11.22 -12.36
C SER A 131 -7.14 -12.18 -12.22
N ASN A 132 -7.32 -12.76 -11.02
CA ASN A 132 -8.41 -13.68 -10.73
C ASN A 132 -9.77 -13.00 -10.80
N ALA A 133 -9.90 -11.76 -10.29
CA ALA A 133 -11.12 -10.96 -10.43
C ALA A 133 -11.48 -10.70 -11.91
N LYS A 134 -10.47 -10.38 -12.75
CA LYS A 134 -10.68 -10.22 -14.20
C LYS A 134 -11.12 -11.53 -14.87
N LYS A 135 -10.53 -12.66 -14.50
CA LYS A 135 -10.90 -13.99 -15.05
C LYS A 135 -12.32 -14.39 -14.64
N ALA A 136 -12.70 -14.17 -13.38
CA ALA A 136 -14.04 -14.43 -12.88
C ALA A 136 -15.08 -13.58 -13.65
N SER A 137 -14.84 -12.28 -13.75
CA SER A 137 -15.73 -11.37 -14.51
C SER A 137 -15.90 -11.78 -15.97
N LYS A 138 -14.82 -12.17 -16.67
CA LYS A 138 -14.93 -12.69 -18.05
C LYS A 138 -15.71 -14.00 -18.14
N LYS A 139 -15.53 -14.91 -17.17
CA LYS A 139 -16.27 -16.17 -17.13
C LYS A 139 -17.77 -15.92 -16.94
N ASP A 140 -18.13 -14.97 -16.09
CA ASP A 140 -19.53 -14.61 -15.84
C ASP A 140 -20.18 -13.98 -17.08
N ILE A 141 -19.47 -13.11 -17.80
CA ILE A 141 -19.93 -12.55 -19.08
C ILE A 141 -20.16 -13.67 -20.11
N ASN A 142 -19.18 -14.54 -20.32
CA ASN A 142 -19.30 -15.63 -21.29
C ASN A 142 -20.46 -16.58 -20.94
N LYS A 143 -20.68 -16.84 -19.64
CA LYS A 143 -21.81 -17.65 -19.17
C LYS A 143 -23.13 -16.95 -19.50
N LEU A 144 -23.27 -15.66 -19.20
CA LEU A 144 -24.46 -14.88 -19.51
C LEU A 144 -24.75 -14.86 -21.02
N GLU A 145 -23.73 -14.60 -21.85
CA GLU A 145 -23.86 -14.63 -23.31
C GLU A 145 -24.34 -16.00 -23.80
N SER A 146 -23.76 -17.08 -23.28
CA SER A 146 -24.16 -18.44 -23.64
C SER A 146 -25.60 -18.76 -23.25
N GLU A 147 -26.06 -18.29 -22.08
CA GLU A 147 -27.45 -18.46 -21.63
C GLU A 147 -28.43 -17.67 -22.50
N ILE A 148 -28.07 -16.44 -22.91
CA ILE A 148 -28.87 -15.63 -23.83
C ILE A 148 -29.02 -16.33 -25.19
N ILE A 149 -27.91 -16.79 -25.78
CA ILE A 149 -27.92 -17.50 -27.06
C ILE A 149 -28.78 -18.76 -26.99
N TYR A 150 -28.59 -19.57 -25.94
CA TYR A 150 -29.35 -20.81 -25.74
C TYR A 150 -30.86 -20.53 -25.63
N ASN A 151 -31.25 -19.55 -24.82
CA ASN A 151 -32.66 -19.21 -24.61
C ASN A 151 -33.31 -18.61 -25.88
N ASN A 152 -32.57 -17.83 -26.66
CA ASN A 152 -33.06 -17.30 -27.93
C ASN A 152 -33.29 -18.42 -28.94
N LYS A 153 -32.33 -19.35 -29.08
CA LYS A 153 -32.49 -20.50 -29.98
C LYS A 153 -33.69 -21.37 -29.58
N LYS A 154 -33.87 -21.63 -28.29
CA LYS A 154 -35.03 -22.38 -27.80
C LYS A 154 -36.36 -21.70 -28.14
N LYS A 155 -36.44 -20.37 -28.01
CA LYS A 155 -37.64 -19.60 -28.41
C LYS A 155 -37.90 -19.65 -29.92
N GLU A 156 -36.87 -19.63 -30.75
CA GLU A 156 -37.01 -19.77 -32.21
C GLU A 156 -37.53 -21.16 -32.58
N GLU A 157 -36.96 -22.23 -31.99
CA GLU A 157 -37.40 -23.60 -32.22
C GLU A 157 -38.85 -23.84 -31.73
N GLU A 158 -39.28 -23.20 -30.63
CA GLU A 158 -40.68 -23.25 -30.17
C GLU A 158 -41.63 -22.53 -31.14
N LYS A 159 -41.24 -21.36 -31.68
CA LYS A 159 -42.03 -20.65 -32.70
C LYS A 159 -42.13 -21.43 -34.02
N GLU A 160 -41.05 -22.04 -34.48
CA GLU A 160 -41.09 -22.86 -35.71
C GLU A 160 -42.02 -24.06 -35.56
N LYS A 161 -42.02 -24.72 -34.40
CA LYS A 161 -42.97 -25.82 -34.11
C LYS A 161 -44.42 -25.35 -34.06
N GLU A 162 -44.72 -24.21 -33.43
CA GLU A 162 -46.06 -23.62 -33.48
C GLU A 162 -46.49 -23.26 -34.91
N THR A 163 -45.54 -22.86 -35.77
CA THR A 163 -45.82 -22.51 -37.17
C THR A 163 -46.00 -23.75 -38.05
N GLU A 164 -45.25 -24.84 -37.80
CA GLU A 164 -45.42 -26.14 -38.47
C GLU A 164 -46.71 -26.86 -38.02
N GLU A 165 -47.10 -26.77 -36.75
CA GLU A 165 -48.39 -27.30 -36.27
C GLU A 165 -49.57 -26.53 -36.89
N ASN A 166 -49.49 -25.19 -36.94
CA ASN A 166 -50.50 -24.36 -37.64
C ASN A 166 -50.56 -24.66 -39.15
N ASN A 167 -49.44 -24.98 -39.81
CA ASN A 167 -49.41 -25.33 -41.24
C ASN A 167 -49.88 -26.78 -41.51
N LYS A 168 -49.70 -27.72 -40.59
CA LYS A 168 -50.28 -29.08 -40.69
C LYS A 168 -51.79 -29.09 -40.49
N GLU A 169 -52.33 -28.23 -39.61
CA GLU A 169 -53.79 -28.06 -39.49
C GLU A 169 -54.43 -27.47 -40.77
N LYS A 170 -53.69 -26.66 -41.53
CA LYS A 170 -54.17 -26.04 -42.77
C LYS A 170 -54.17 -26.95 -44.00
N SER A 171 -53.44 -28.08 -43.99
CA SER A 171 -53.31 -29.00 -45.14
C SER A 171 -54.43 -30.06 -45.24
N THR A 172 -55.38 -30.09 -44.29
CA THR A 172 -56.48 -31.09 -44.28
C THR A 172 -57.83 -30.53 -44.76
N LYS A 173 -57.85 -29.38 -45.44
CA LYS A 173 -59.11 -28.83 -45.99
C LYS A 173 -58.86 -28.14 -47.33
N GLU A 174 -59.31 -28.79 -48.40
CA GLU A 174 -60.13 -28.20 -49.48
C GLU A 174 -60.45 -29.29 -50.54
N PRO A 175 -61.48 -29.16 -51.41
CA PRO A 175 -62.21 -27.93 -51.76
C PRO A 175 -63.74 -28.08 -51.83
N ILE A 176 -64.50 -26.99 -51.60
CA ILE A 176 -65.72 -26.71 -52.38
C ILE A 176 -65.83 -25.19 -52.60
N GLN A 177 -66.00 -24.82 -53.87
CA GLN A 177 -66.25 -23.49 -54.43
C GLN A 177 -67.67 -22.98 -54.14
N GLU A 178 -67.80 -21.66 -53.98
CA GLU A 178 -68.82 -20.77 -54.57
C GLU A 178 -68.52 -19.35 -54.03
N GLU A 179 -67.83 -18.50 -54.79
CA GLU A 179 -68.39 -17.50 -55.72
C GLU A 179 -69.35 -16.51 -55.03
N THR A 180 -68.88 -15.30 -54.72
CA THR A 180 -69.33 -14.06 -55.41
C THR A 180 -68.59 -12.81 -54.89
N GLU A 181 -68.31 -11.96 -55.88
CA GLU A 181 -67.98 -10.51 -55.92
C GLU A 181 -68.38 -9.68 -54.68
N ASP A 182 -67.71 -8.59 -54.29
CA ASP A 182 -67.22 -7.48 -55.11
C ASP A 182 -66.34 -6.53 -54.26
N LYS A 183 -65.35 -5.89 -54.92
CA LYS A 183 -64.76 -4.51 -54.73
C LYS A 183 -64.56 -3.96 -53.30
N GLU A 184 -63.46 -3.31 -52.91
CA GLU A 184 -62.69 -2.23 -53.54
C GLU A 184 -61.47 -1.96 -52.61
N ILE A 185 -60.23 -2.22 -53.02
CA ILE A 185 -59.20 -1.23 -53.44
C ILE A 185 -58.79 -0.19 -52.36
N ASN A 186 -57.56 -0.38 -51.86
CA ASN A 186 -56.51 0.65 -51.60
C ASN A 186 -56.72 1.57 -50.35
N THR A 187 -55.70 1.98 -49.57
CA THR A 187 -54.32 2.31 -49.91
C THR A 187 -53.48 2.46 -48.63
N GLN A 188 -52.16 2.34 -48.83
CA GLN A 188 -51.00 2.64 -47.96
C GLN A 188 -51.15 3.89 -47.07
N THR A 189 -50.52 4.00 -45.91
CA THR A 189 -49.12 4.49 -45.69
C THR A 189 -48.87 4.48 -44.16
N SER A 190 -47.77 3.95 -43.60
CA SER A 190 -46.37 4.40 -43.56
C SER A 190 -46.12 5.74 -42.81
N THR A 191 -45.00 5.78 -42.09
CA THR A 191 -44.31 6.91 -41.40
C THR A 191 -44.93 7.44 -40.10
N ASP A 192 -44.18 7.85 -39.07
CA ASP A 192 -42.74 7.87 -38.84
C ASP A 192 -42.46 7.96 -37.33
N VAL A 193 -41.21 7.68 -36.97
CA VAL A 193 -40.63 7.88 -35.64
C VAL A 193 -40.44 9.38 -35.36
N GLN A 194 -40.71 9.82 -34.13
CA GLN A 194 -40.17 11.07 -33.60
C GLN A 194 -39.67 10.90 -32.16
N LEU A 195 -38.35 11.02 -32.01
CA LEU A 195 -37.61 11.21 -30.76
C LEU A 195 -37.83 12.63 -30.26
N GLU A 196 -38.16 12.80 -28.98
CA GLU A 196 -37.96 14.07 -28.25
C GLU A 196 -36.91 13.88 -27.16
N ASP A 197 -35.77 14.54 -27.37
CA ASP A 197 -34.82 14.94 -26.34
C ASP A 197 -35.49 15.95 -25.41
N ASN A 198 -35.39 15.75 -24.09
CA ASN A 198 -35.59 16.83 -23.14
C ASN A 198 -34.40 16.94 -22.18
N ASN A 199 -33.70 18.04 -22.38
CA ASN A 199 -32.60 18.59 -21.62
C ASN A 199 -33.17 19.31 -20.37
N ILE A 200 -32.70 18.97 -19.17
CA ILE A 200 -33.00 19.73 -17.94
C ILE A 200 -31.67 20.10 -17.29
N ASN A 201 -31.29 21.37 -17.51
CA ASN A 201 -30.41 22.14 -16.63
C ASN A 201 -31.27 22.77 -15.54
N GLU A 202 -30.95 22.55 -14.28
CA GLU A 202 -30.52 23.60 -13.32
C GLU A 202 -29.94 22.95 -12.05
#